data_AF-B9XQ45-F1
#
_entry.id   AF-B9XQ45-F1
#
_cell.length_a   1.000
_cell.length_b   1.000
_cell.length_c   1.000
_cell.angle_alpha   90.00
_cell.angle_beta   90.00
_cell.angle_gamma   90.00
#
_symmetry.space_group_name_H-M   'P 1'
#
loop_
_entity.id
_entity.type
_entity.pdbx_description
1 polymer ?
#
loop_
_entity_poly.entity_id
_entity_poly.type
_entity_poly.pdbx_seq_one_letter_code
_entity_poly.pdbx_strand_id
1 'polypeptide(L)'
;MHHFPENSVKAWAKEYGAEPFYFIQTSEARTRLIAWSGNPEQVKSAFYKLLEHFSFDVEVMLKIMFSLEDKDPMWQKFRAVVNRSKLVDVVHKNEAYVFADGMNQLWIRNQENKEYFAFDDHGIFFVYSSSPVFTELFSSLGFQERYEEPLYARSHFHHRPSHLEYLEMKFVSDLNLEKVASDI
;
A
#
# COMPACT_ATOMS: atom_id res chain seq x y z
N MET A 1 -0.59 -24.99 9.33
CA MET A 1 -0.76 -24.01 8.25
C MET A 1 -2.11 -23.35 8.44
N HIS A 2 -2.16 -22.07 8.79
CA HIS A 2 -3.41 -21.31 8.71
C HIS A 2 -3.66 -21.01 7.23
N HIS A 3 -4.77 -21.53 6.67
CA HIS A 3 -5.28 -21.06 5.39
C HIS A 3 -5.91 -19.69 5.63
N PHE A 4 -5.26 -18.65 5.14
CA PHE A 4 -5.85 -17.32 5.11
C PHE A 4 -6.81 -17.24 3.90
N PRO A 5 -7.99 -16.65 4.06
CA PRO A 5 -8.91 -16.44 2.94
C PRO A 5 -8.26 -15.51 1.90
N GLU A 6 -8.60 -15.68 0.62
CA GLU A 6 -8.04 -14.90 -0.49
C GLU A 6 -8.23 -13.38 -0.33
N ASN A 7 -9.21 -12.95 0.46
CA ASN A 7 -9.51 -11.55 0.76
C ASN A 7 -9.04 -11.13 2.15
N SER A 8 -7.83 -11.50 2.57
CA SER A 8 -7.24 -11.04 3.84
C SER A 8 -6.37 -9.79 3.65
N VAL A 9 -6.19 -9.03 4.73
CA VAL A 9 -5.19 -7.94 4.76
C VAL A 9 -3.76 -8.50 4.62
N LYS A 10 -2.85 -7.68 4.08
CA LYS A 10 -1.45 -8.05 3.80
C LYS A 10 -0.68 -8.60 5.00
N ALA A 11 -0.99 -8.14 6.21
CA ALA A 11 -0.35 -8.62 7.43
C ALA A 11 -1.36 -8.74 8.57
N TRP A 12 -1.08 -9.66 9.49
CA TRP A 12 -1.92 -9.94 10.63
C TRP A 12 -1.10 -10.24 11.88
N ALA A 13 -1.61 -9.85 13.04
CA ALA A 13 -1.10 -10.30 14.33
C ALA A 13 -2.26 -10.71 15.23
N LYS A 14 -2.05 -11.80 15.99
CA LYS A 14 -3.07 -12.42 16.84
C LYS A 14 -3.73 -11.45 17.83
N GLU A 15 -2.94 -10.53 18.36
CA GLU A 15 -3.37 -9.60 19.41
C GLU A 15 -3.62 -8.19 18.87
N TYR A 16 -3.60 -8.01 17.55
CA TYR A 16 -3.88 -6.72 16.92
C TYR A 16 -5.35 -6.61 16.56
N GLY A 17 -6.10 -5.93 17.43
CA GLY A 17 -7.54 -5.70 17.31
C GLY A 17 -7.89 -4.21 17.32
N ALA A 18 -7.04 -3.38 16.72
CA ALA A 18 -7.34 -1.97 16.58
C ALA A 18 -8.57 -1.78 15.68
N GLU A 19 -9.45 -0.85 16.03
CA GLU A 19 -10.47 -0.34 15.11
C GLU A 19 -9.80 0.54 14.04
N PRO A 20 -10.37 0.66 12.81
CA PRO A 20 -9.81 1.48 11.75
C PRO A 20 -9.47 2.90 12.22
N PHE A 21 -8.25 3.36 11.93
CA PHE A 21 -7.75 4.64 12.44
C PHE A 21 -6.93 5.39 11.40
N TYR A 22 -6.84 6.70 11.58
CA TYR A 22 -5.80 7.52 10.98
C TYR A 22 -5.23 8.53 11.98
N PHE A 23 -4.00 8.98 11.75
CA PHE A 23 -3.42 10.12 12.45
C PHE A 23 -2.36 10.81 11.60
N ILE A 24 -2.04 12.06 11.96
CA ILE A 24 -0.96 12.83 11.32
C ILE A 24 0.33 12.60 12.09
N GLN A 25 1.38 12.23 11.38
CA GLN A 25 2.73 12.18 11.89
C GLN A 25 3.57 13.29 11.23
N THR A 26 4.16 14.13 12.07
CA THR A 26 5.06 15.21 11.64
C THR A 26 6.45 14.93 12.16
N SER A 27 7.44 14.97 11.26
CA SER A 27 8.86 15.01 11.58
C SER A 27 9.50 16.29 11.03
N GLU A 28 10.75 16.57 11.39
CA GLU A 28 11.49 17.73 10.87
C GLU A 28 11.52 17.78 9.33
N ALA A 29 11.50 16.61 8.68
CA ALA A 29 11.61 16.51 7.24
C ALA A 29 10.26 16.47 6.52
N ARG A 30 9.22 15.88 7.12
CA ARG A 30 7.96 15.56 6.42
C ARG A 30 6.75 15.46 7.35
N THR A 31 5.59 15.82 6.81
CA THR A 31 4.27 15.49 7.38
C THR A 31 3.63 14.39 6.54
N ARG A 32 3.02 13.41 7.20
CA ARG A 32 2.25 12.34 6.54
C ARG A 32 1.03 11.94 7.37
N LEU A 33 -0.03 11.56 6.69
CA LEU A 33 -1.15 10.83 7.28
C LEU A 33 -0.82 9.34 7.26
N ILE A 34 -1.02 8.68 8.39
CA ILE A 34 -0.92 7.22 8.53
C ILE A 34 -2.33 6.69 8.76
N ALA A 35 -2.75 5.70 7.97
CA ALA A 35 -4.05 5.07 8.14
C ALA A 35 -3.98 3.55 7.99
N TRP A 36 -4.77 2.84 8.79
CA TRP A 36 -4.83 1.38 8.76
C TRP A 36 -6.25 0.89 9.05
N SER A 37 -6.61 -0.24 8.44
CA SER A 37 -7.85 -0.96 8.73
C SER A 37 -7.63 -2.47 8.60
N GLY A 38 -8.24 -3.22 9.52
CA GLY A 38 -8.34 -4.67 9.43
C GLY A 38 -9.43 -5.16 8.47
N ASN A 39 -10.23 -4.25 7.88
CA ASN A 39 -11.31 -4.56 6.95
C ASN A 39 -10.82 -4.44 5.49
N PRO A 40 -10.70 -5.55 4.75
CA PRO A 40 -10.22 -5.56 3.35
C PRO A 40 -11.02 -4.65 2.42
N GLU A 41 -12.35 -4.59 2.55
CA GLU A 41 -13.19 -3.78 1.67
C GLU A 41 -13.05 -2.28 1.95
N GLN A 42 -12.82 -1.91 3.21
CA GLN A 42 -12.52 -0.53 3.60
C GLN A 42 -11.15 -0.10 3.07
N VAL A 43 -10.16 -1.01 3.10
CA VAL A 43 -8.82 -0.79 2.52
C VAL A 43 -8.91 -0.57 1.00
N LYS A 44 -9.62 -1.44 0.26
CA LYS A 44 -9.83 -1.28 -1.18
C LYS A 44 -10.51 0.05 -1.49
N SER A 45 -11.57 0.39 -0.76
CA SER A 45 -12.29 1.65 -0.91
C SER A 45 -11.38 2.86 -0.69
N ALA A 46 -10.55 2.85 0.35
CA ALA A 46 -9.57 3.90 0.61
C ALA A 46 -8.55 4.03 -0.51
N PHE A 47 -8.01 2.92 -1.00
CA PHE A 47 -7.04 2.91 -2.10
C PHE A 47 -7.60 3.56 -3.37
N TYR A 48 -8.80 3.13 -3.82
CA TYR A 48 -9.40 3.68 -5.04
C TYR A 48 -9.81 5.15 -4.85
N LYS A 49 -10.36 5.51 -3.69
CA LYS A 49 -10.70 6.91 -3.37
C LYS A 49 -9.47 7.82 -3.35
N LEU A 50 -8.36 7.37 -2.76
CA LEU A 50 -7.09 8.11 -2.83
C LEU A 50 -6.68 8.35 -4.28
N LEU A 51 -6.74 7.31 -5.11
CA LEU A 51 -6.34 7.40 -6.51
C LEU A 51 -7.20 8.38 -7.31
N GLU A 52 -8.49 8.51 -7.02
CA GLU A 52 -9.40 9.49 -7.65
C GLU A 52 -8.92 10.94 -7.49
N HIS A 53 -8.15 11.27 -6.45
CA HIS A 53 -7.59 12.60 -6.22
C HIS A 53 -6.31 12.90 -7.01
N PHE A 54 -5.71 11.89 -7.64
CA PHE A 54 -4.46 12.04 -8.39
C PHE A 54 -4.73 12.41 -9.84
N SER A 55 -3.76 13.07 -10.47
CA SER A 55 -3.76 13.43 -11.90
C SER A 55 -4.02 12.23 -12.82
N PHE A 56 -4.41 12.51 -14.06
CA PHE A 56 -4.69 11.47 -15.05
C PHE A 56 -3.48 10.57 -15.30
N ASP A 57 -2.27 11.12 -15.28
CA ASP A 57 -1.02 10.35 -15.29
C ASP A 57 -0.35 10.39 -13.92
N VAL A 58 0.11 9.23 -13.45
CA VAL A 58 0.74 9.06 -12.14
C VAL A 58 2.06 8.30 -12.26
N GLU A 59 3.01 8.61 -11.39
CA GLU A 59 4.13 7.70 -11.16
C GLU A 59 3.65 6.51 -10.34
N VAL A 60 4.03 5.31 -10.76
CA VAL A 60 3.91 4.10 -9.96
C VAL A 60 5.30 3.57 -9.68
N MET A 61 5.59 3.31 -8.42
CA MET A 61 6.73 2.51 -8.00
C MET A 61 6.26 1.30 -7.22
N LEU A 62 6.63 0.13 -7.69
CA LEU A 62 6.41 -1.15 -7.03
C LEU A 62 7.72 -1.60 -6.38
N LYS A 63 7.65 -2.03 -5.13
CA LYS A 63 8.75 -2.73 -4.47
C LYS A 63 8.31 -4.15 -4.19
N ILE A 64 9.13 -5.12 -4.61
CA ILE A 64 8.90 -6.55 -4.37
C ILE A 64 10.01 -7.06 -3.44
N MET A 65 9.63 -7.66 -2.33
CA MET A 65 10.55 -8.25 -1.37
C MET A 65 11.11 -9.56 -1.94
N PHE A 66 12.44 -9.71 -1.96
CA PHE A 66 13.08 -10.94 -2.46
C PHE A 66 14.01 -11.63 -1.45
N SER A 67 14.33 -10.98 -0.33
CA SER A 67 15.09 -11.60 0.77
C SER A 67 14.76 -10.96 2.11
N LEU A 68 14.82 -11.79 3.16
CA LEU A 68 14.68 -11.42 4.58
C LEU A 68 15.97 -11.70 5.37
N GLU A 69 17.10 -11.95 4.69
CA GLU A 69 18.25 -12.63 5.30
C GLU A 69 19.01 -11.85 6.39
N ASP A 70 18.81 -10.54 6.59
CA ASP A 70 19.62 -9.76 7.56
C ASP A 70 18.86 -8.66 8.30
N LYS A 71 17.71 -8.99 8.93
CA LYS A 71 16.79 -8.07 9.66
C LYS A 71 16.16 -6.96 8.84
N ASP A 72 16.80 -6.52 7.75
CA ASP A 72 16.28 -5.56 6.80
C ASP A 72 15.84 -6.28 5.52
N PRO A 73 14.57 -6.13 5.11
CA PRO A 73 14.09 -6.72 3.87
C PRO A 73 14.78 -6.12 2.65
N MET A 74 15.21 -6.97 1.72
CA MET A 74 15.76 -6.53 0.43
C MET A 74 14.63 -6.40 -0.60
N TRP A 75 14.65 -5.28 -1.34
CA TRP A 75 13.59 -4.90 -2.26
C TRP A 75 14.09 -4.76 -3.68
N GLN A 76 13.41 -5.40 -4.63
CA GLN A 76 13.53 -5.10 -6.04
C GLN A 76 12.53 -4.00 -6.40
N LYS A 77 13.01 -2.93 -7.05
CA LYS A 77 12.21 -1.76 -7.38
C LYS A 77 11.87 -1.74 -8.87
N PHE A 78 10.63 -1.40 -9.17
CA PHE A 78 10.14 -1.19 -10.53
C PHE A 78 9.36 0.12 -10.60
N ARG A 79 9.39 0.79 -11.76
CA ARG A 79 8.80 2.12 -11.94
C ARG A 79 8.22 2.29 -13.34
N ALA A 80 7.11 3.02 -13.42
CA ALA A 80 6.66 3.65 -14.67
C ALA A 80 5.83 4.91 -14.39
N VAL A 81 5.62 5.71 -15.42
CA VAL A 81 4.49 6.65 -15.46
C VAL A 81 3.37 5.95 -16.19
N VAL A 82 2.20 5.88 -15.55
CA VAL A 82 1.04 5.18 -16.12
C VAL A 82 -0.18 6.07 -16.06
N ASN A 83 -1.09 5.79 -16.98
CA ASN A 83 -2.42 6.34 -16.92
C ASN A 83 -3.18 5.79 -15.71
N ARG A 84 -3.86 6.67 -14.96
CA ARG A 84 -4.64 6.33 -13.77
C ARG A 84 -5.73 5.30 -14.07
N SER A 85 -6.43 5.43 -15.18
CA SER A 85 -7.48 4.48 -15.57
C SER A 85 -6.89 3.09 -15.82
N LYS A 86 -5.73 3.03 -16.52
CA LYS A 86 -4.98 1.78 -16.69
C LYS A 86 -4.55 1.19 -15.35
N LEU A 87 -4.08 2.02 -14.41
CA LEU A 87 -3.70 1.58 -13.07
C LEU A 87 -4.89 0.97 -12.32
N VAL A 88 -6.04 1.64 -12.31
CA VAL A 88 -7.28 1.12 -11.71
C VAL A 88 -7.64 -0.24 -12.29
N ASP A 89 -7.66 -0.38 -13.62
CA ASP A 89 -8.00 -1.63 -14.29
C ASP A 89 -7.03 -2.77 -13.93
N VAL A 90 -5.73 -2.48 -13.84
CA VAL A 90 -4.73 -3.50 -13.51
C VAL A 90 -4.80 -3.88 -12.02
N VAL A 91 -5.04 -2.93 -11.12
CA VAL A 91 -5.24 -3.23 -9.69
C VAL A 91 -6.48 -4.10 -9.50
N HIS A 92 -7.61 -3.79 -10.15
CA HIS A 92 -8.82 -4.62 -10.09
C HIS A 92 -8.59 -6.06 -10.57
N LYS A 93 -7.77 -6.25 -11.62
CA LYS A 93 -7.44 -7.60 -12.13
C LYS A 93 -6.48 -8.38 -11.23
N ASN A 94 -5.81 -7.70 -10.30
CA ASN A 94 -4.75 -8.26 -9.47
C ASN A 94 -4.95 -7.93 -7.98
N GLU A 95 -6.20 -7.84 -7.51
CA GLU A 95 -6.50 -7.41 -6.14
C GLU A 95 -5.84 -8.28 -5.06
N ALA A 96 -5.78 -9.60 -5.25
CA ALA A 96 -5.11 -10.50 -4.30
C ALA A 96 -3.62 -10.16 -4.17
N TYR A 97 -2.96 -9.81 -5.27
CA TYR A 97 -1.57 -9.37 -5.25
C TYR A 97 -1.43 -7.99 -4.59
N VAL A 98 -2.30 -7.03 -4.93
CA VAL A 98 -2.17 -5.67 -4.41
C VAL A 98 -2.55 -5.57 -2.94
N PHE A 99 -3.61 -6.24 -2.49
CA PHE A 99 -4.24 -6.04 -1.18
C PHE A 99 -4.00 -7.15 -0.16
N ALA A 100 -3.63 -8.35 -0.60
CA ALA A 100 -3.46 -9.50 0.29
C ALA A 100 -2.02 -10.02 0.37
N ASP A 101 -1.15 -9.71 -0.59
CA ASP A 101 0.25 -10.12 -0.54
C ASP A 101 1.12 -9.12 0.24
N GLY A 102 1.69 -9.58 1.35
CA GLY A 102 2.62 -8.84 2.19
C GLY A 102 4.06 -8.81 1.66
N MET A 103 4.33 -9.29 0.44
CA MET A 103 5.66 -9.25 -0.17
C MET A 103 5.84 -8.05 -1.13
N ASN A 104 4.89 -7.11 -1.16
CA ASN A 104 4.99 -5.93 -2.01
C ASN A 104 4.52 -4.63 -1.34
N GLN A 105 5.13 -3.53 -1.78
CA GLN A 105 4.71 -2.16 -1.49
C GLN A 105 4.39 -1.43 -2.79
N LEU A 106 3.31 -0.65 -2.81
CA LEU A 106 2.91 0.15 -3.97
C LEU A 106 2.92 1.62 -3.62
N TRP A 107 3.64 2.41 -4.42
CA TRP A 107 3.78 3.85 -4.26
C TRP A 107 3.18 4.54 -5.48
N ILE A 108 2.27 5.50 -5.25
CA ILE A 108 1.60 6.23 -6.32
C ILE A 108 1.80 7.72 -6.09
N ARG A 109 2.40 8.41 -7.06
CA ARG A 109 2.79 9.82 -6.96
C ARG A 109 2.14 10.65 -8.07
N ASN A 110 1.55 11.77 -7.67
CA ASN A 110 1.04 12.78 -8.58
C ASN A 110 2.23 13.51 -9.23
N GLN A 111 2.24 13.58 -10.57
CA GLN A 111 3.34 14.19 -11.31
C GLN A 111 3.38 15.72 -11.16
N GLU A 112 2.25 16.36 -10.92
CA GLU A 112 2.12 17.81 -10.90
C GLU A 112 2.52 18.39 -9.54
N ASN A 113 1.84 17.96 -8.48
CA ASN A 113 2.01 18.52 -7.13
C ASN A 113 2.96 17.69 -6.23
N LYS A 114 3.47 16.57 -6.75
CA LYS A 114 4.41 15.66 -6.07
C LYS A 114 3.88 14.98 -4.81
N GLU A 115 2.61 15.16 -4.47
CA GLU A 115 1.92 14.39 -3.44
C GLU A 115 1.94 12.90 -3.80
N TYR A 116 2.00 12.04 -2.80
CA TYR A 116 2.01 10.60 -3.03
C TYR A 116 1.42 9.86 -1.85
N PHE A 117 0.94 8.65 -2.11
CA PHE A 117 0.71 7.69 -1.05
C PHE A 117 1.49 6.40 -1.31
N ALA A 118 1.86 5.75 -0.22
CA ALA A 118 2.38 4.39 -0.23
C ALA A 118 1.39 3.48 0.49
N PHE A 119 1.13 2.31 -0.10
CA PHE A 119 0.45 1.20 0.54
C PHE A 119 1.49 0.11 0.76
N ASP A 120 1.87 -0.09 2.02
CA ASP A 120 3.02 -0.91 2.37
C ASP A 120 2.70 -2.41 2.46
N ASP A 121 3.71 -3.20 2.83
CA ASP A 121 3.67 -4.64 3.03
C ASP A 121 2.85 -5.10 4.24
N HIS A 122 2.44 -4.17 5.11
CA HIS A 122 1.56 -4.43 6.26
C HIS A 122 0.11 -4.01 5.99
N GLY A 123 -0.17 -3.41 4.83
CA GLY A 123 -1.48 -2.86 4.50
C GLY A 123 -1.75 -1.51 5.16
N ILE A 124 -0.70 -0.75 5.46
CA ILE A 124 -0.78 0.60 6.02
C ILE A 124 -0.66 1.62 4.89
N PHE A 125 -1.54 2.62 4.90
CA PHE A 125 -1.44 3.79 4.05
C PHE A 125 -0.53 4.83 4.69
N PHE A 126 0.42 5.34 3.92
CA PHE A 126 1.20 6.53 4.23
C PHE A 126 0.94 7.57 3.15
N VAL A 127 0.16 8.60 3.47
CA VAL A 127 -0.17 9.69 2.53
C VAL A 127 0.68 10.91 2.84
N TYR A 128 1.51 11.31 1.88
CA TYR A 128 2.39 12.47 1.96
C TYR A 128 1.78 13.63 1.20
N SER A 129 0.99 14.41 1.92
CA SER A 129 0.32 15.61 1.44
C SER A 129 0.01 16.52 2.63
N SER A 130 -0.09 17.83 2.36
CA SER A 130 -0.59 18.83 3.31
C SER A 130 -2.08 19.12 3.13
N SER A 131 -2.75 18.47 2.19
CA SER A 131 -4.14 18.73 1.85
C SER A 131 -5.09 18.08 2.88
N PRO A 132 -6.02 18.85 3.48
CA PRO A 132 -7.00 18.31 4.44
C PRO A 132 -8.02 17.36 3.78
N VAL A 133 -8.10 17.32 2.44
CA VAL A 133 -8.99 16.42 1.72
C VAL A 133 -8.77 14.95 2.09
N PHE A 134 -7.53 14.59 2.43
CA PHE A 134 -7.20 13.20 2.76
C PHE A 134 -7.71 12.80 4.15
N THR A 135 -7.66 13.69 5.15
CA THR A 135 -8.29 13.43 6.46
C THR A 135 -9.81 13.32 6.36
N GLU A 136 -10.43 14.15 5.52
CA GLU A 136 -11.86 14.08 5.23
C GLU A 136 -12.25 12.79 4.52
N LEU A 137 -11.44 12.35 3.54
CA LEU A 137 -11.60 11.08 2.84
C LEU A 137 -11.60 9.91 3.82
N PHE A 138 -10.58 9.78 4.67
CA PHE A 138 -10.49 8.67 5.62
C PHE A 138 -11.64 8.71 6.65
N SER A 139 -12.00 9.90 7.13
CA SER A 139 -13.16 10.08 8.01
C SER A 139 -14.46 9.61 7.36
N SER A 140 -14.68 9.96 6.08
CA SER A 140 -15.88 9.58 5.33
C SER A 140 -15.99 8.06 5.10
N LEU A 141 -14.86 7.36 5.11
CA LEU A 141 -14.78 5.91 4.99
C LEU A 141 -14.90 5.19 6.35
N GLY A 142 -15.08 5.92 7.45
CA GLY A 142 -15.26 5.36 8.79
C GLY A 142 -13.96 5.08 9.55
N PHE A 143 -12.83 5.63 9.12
CA PHE A 143 -11.62 5.64 9.94
C PHE A 143 -11.76 6.71 11.02
N GLN A 144 -11.25 6.43 12.22
CA GLN A 144 -11.28 7.37 13.34
C GLN A 144 -9.96 8.11 13.47
N GLU A 145 -10.02 9.43 13.65
CA GLU A 145 -8.83 10.21 13.99
C GLU A 145 -8.36 9.87 15.41
N ARG A 146 -7.30 9.09 15.52
CA ARG A 146 -6.67 8.73 16.79
C ARG A 146 -5.27 8.19 16.53
N TYR A 147 -4.36 8.51 17.44
CA TYR A 147 -3.09 7.80 17.48
C TYR A 147 -3.33 6.35 17.89
N GLU A 148 -2.71 5.44 17.16
CA GLU A 148 -2.62 4.01 17.46
C GLU A 148 -1.28 3.52 16.94
N GLU A 149 -0.64 2.59 17.66
CA GLU A 149 0.60 2.00 17.16
C GLU A 149 0.31 1.11 15.93
N PRO A 150 0.97 1.34 14.79
CA PRO A 150 0.76 0.51 13.61
C PRO A 150 1.19 -0.95 13.86
N LEU A 151 0.60 -1.88 13.09
CA LEU A 151 0.77 -3.33 13.24
C LEU A 151 2.24 -3.78 13.35
N TYR A 152 3.16 -3.14 12.61
CA TYR A 152 4.58 -3.51 12.61
C TYR A 152 5.27 -3.36 13.97
N ALA A 153 4.67 -2.63 14.93
CA ALA A 153 5.18 -2.51 16.30
C ALA A 153 5.04 -3.81 17.12
N ARG A 154 4.36 -4.83 16.58
CA ARG A 154 4.12 -6.12 17.23
C ARG A 154 4.63 -7.26 16.37
N SER A 155 4.83 -8.43 16.98
CA SER A 155 5.06 -9.66 16.22
C SER A 155 3.86 -9.96 15.34
N HIS A 156 4.08 -10.03 14.03
CA HIS A 156 3.05 -10.20 13.02
C HIS A 156 3.51 -11.19 11.95
N PHE A 157 2.58 -11.59 11.09
CA PHE A 157 2.81 -12.47 9.96
C PHE A 157 2.33 -11.77 8.69
N HIS A 158 3.14 -11.81 7.64
CA HIS A 158 2.69 -11.43 6.31
C HIS A 158 1.85 -12.55 5.71
N HIS A 159 0.73 -12.17 5.12
CA HIS A 159 -0.01 -13.06 4.26
C HIS A 159 0.70 -13.16 2.89
N ARG A 160 0.68 -14.36 2.32
CA ARG A 160 1.35 -14.66 1.06
C ARG A 160 0.44 -15.59 0.25
N PRO A 161 -0.25 -15.08 -0.78
CA PRO A 161 -1.08 -15.89 -1.67
C PRO A 161 -0.30 -17.03 -2.35
N SER A 162 -1.02 -18.02 -2.87
CA SER A 162 -0.42 -19.05 -3.75
C SER A 162 -0.14 -18.48 -5.15
N HIS A 163 0.80 -19.06 -5.91
CA HIS A 163 1.13 -18.70 -7.31
C HIS A 163 1.72 -17.29 -7.57
N LEU A 164 2.57 -16.80 -6.67
CA LEU A 164 3.06 -15.41 -6.63
C LEU A 164 3.89 -14.96 -7.82
N GLU A 165 4.88 -15.74 -8.26
CA GLU A 165 5.82 -15.30 -9.31
C GLU A 165 5.06 -14.94 -10.60
N TYR A 166 3.95 -15.64 -10.86
CA TYR A 166 3.05 -15.33 -11.96
C TYR A 166 2.31 -14.01 -11.74
N LEU A 167 1.75 -13.78 -10.56
CA LEU A 167 1.01 -12.54 -10.23
C LEU A 167 1.94 -11.31 -10.22
N GLU A 168 3.13 -11.44 -9.65
CA GLU A 168 4.17 -10.42 -9.59
C GLU A 168 4.58 -9.97 -11.00
N MET A 169 5.03 -10.91 -11.82
CA MET A 169 5.50 -10.60 -13.18
C MET A 169 4.36 -10.17 -14.09
N LYS A 170 3.15 -10.67 -13.85
CA LYS A 170 1.93 -10.19 -14.53
C LYS A 170 1.64 -8.74 -14.18
N PHE A 171 1.69 -8.36 -12.91
CA PHE A 171 1.43 -6.97 -12.49
C PHE A 171 2.48 -6.01 -13.05
N VAL A 172 3.77 -6.40 -12.99
CA VAL A 172 4.88 -5.66 -13.61
C VAL A 172 4.64 -5.46 -15.12
N SER A 173 4.28 -6.54 -15.83
CA SER A 173 4.04 -6.49 -17.28
C SER A 173 2.80 -5.67 -17.65
N ASP A 174 1.68 -5.87 -16.95
CA ASP A 174 0.41 -5.19 -17.23
C ASP A 174 0.56 -3.66 -17.09
N LEU A 175 1.34 -3.19 -16.11
CA LEU A 175 1.65 -1.77 -15.93
C LEU A 175 2.83 -1.26 -16.77
N ASN A 176 3.57 -2.15 -17.42
CA ASN A 176 4.82 -1.83 -18.11
C ASN A 176 5.85 -1.18 -17.16
N LEU A 177 6.02 -1.76 -15.96
CA LEU A 177 6.99 -1.27 -14.99
C LEU A 177 8.41 -1.71 -15.39
N GLU A 178 9.34 -0.78 -15.36
CA GLU A 178 10.74 -1.04 -15.65
C GLU A 178 11.52 -1.23 -14.36
N LYS A 179 12.42 -2.21 -14.34
CA LYS A 179 13.33 -2.43 -13.21
C LYS A 179 14.23 -1.20 -13.08
N VAL A 180 14.26 -0.60 -11.89
CA VAL A 180 15.20 0.46 -11.55
C VAL A 180 16.34 -0.13 -10.74
N ALA A 181 17.54 0.45 -10.90
CA ALA A 181 18.68 0.06 -10.09
C ALA A 181 18.30 0.21 -8.61
N SER A 182 18.60 -0.81 -7.81
CA SER A 182 18.44 -0.70 -6.36
C SER A 182 19.43 0.37 -5.88
N ASP A 183 18.97 1.25 -4.99
CA ASP A 183 19.81 2.23 -4.31
C ASP A 183 20.72 1.52 -3.29
N ILE A 184 21.55 0.58 -3.75
CA ILE A 184 22.68 0.03 -2.97
C ILE A 184 23.84 1.01 -3.08
#